data_AF-A0A1G2CRT3-F1
#
_entry.id   AF-A0A1G2CRT3-F1
#
_cell.length_a   1.000
_cell.length_b   1.000
_cell.length_c   1.000
_cell.angle_alpha   90.00
_cell.angle_beta   90.00
_cell.angle_gamma   90.00
#
_symmetry.space_group_name_H-M   'P 1'
#
loop_
_entity.id
_entity.type
_entity.pdbx_description
1 polymer ?
#
loop_
_entity_poly.entity_id
_entity_poly.type
_entity_poly.pdbx_seq_one_letter_code
_entity_poly.pdbx_strand_id
1 'polypeptide(L)'
;MAITMINPEELKAHSFFESHCWAKLKTIVFCAVEWNGINSEEAKLLKVASLDFAEDDELIKEIEADYDFIRNKLIKQGFKALTGKDGKWIQARTKGPGHGSISRAFYARTTLVKKIFEIAS
;
A
#
# COMPACT_ATOMS: atom_id res chain seq x y z
N MET A 1 -2.53 -1.07 5.72
CA MET A 1 -3.28 0.14 5.30
C MET A 1 -3.57 0.04 3.80
N ALA A 2 -4.80 0.31 3.34
CA ALA A 2 -5.08 0.38 1.90
C ALA A 2 -4.44 1.64 1.31
N ILE A 3 -3.78 1.53 0.15
CA ILE A 3 -3.11 2.66 -0.52
C ILE A 3 -3.97 3.14 -1.68
N THR A 4 -4.15 2.30 -2.70
CA THR A 4 -4.97 2.59 -3.88
C THR A 4 -5.44 1.29 -4.54
N MET A 5 -6.51 1.36 -5.33
CA MET A 5 -6.98 0.23 -6.14
C MET A 5 -5.97 -0.13 -7.22
N ILE A 6 -5.86 -1.41 -7.58
CA ILE A 6 -5.04 -1.85 -8.72
C ILE A 6 -5.92 -1.83 -9.97
N ASN A 7 -5.61 -0.92 -10.90
CA ASN A 7 -6.09 -0.96 -12.27
C ASN A 7 -5.07 -1.75 -13.12
N PRO A 8 -5.45 -2.87 -13.75
CA PRO A 8 -4.52 -3.68 -14.53
C PRO A 8 -3.86 -2.94 -15.69
N GLU A 9 -4.58 -2.04 -16.37
CA GLU A 9 -4.03 -1.33 -17.53
C GLU A 9 -3.04 -0.25 -17.09
N GLU A 10 -3.38 0.50 -16.04
CA GLU A 10 -2.48 1.48 -15.43
C GLU A 10 -1.20 0.81 -14.90
N LEU A 11 -1.33 -0.30 -14.16
CA LEU A 11 -0.19 -1.02 -13.59
C LEU A 11 0.75 -1.56 -14.68
N LYS A 12 0.23 -1.94 -15.85
CA LYS A 12 1.08 -2.30 -17.00
C LYS A 12 1.77 -1.09 -17.61
N ALA A 13 1.08 0.04 -17.71
CA ALA A 13 1.53 1.21 -18.46
C ALA A 13 2.62 2.02 -17.73
N HIS A 14 2.55 2.13 -16.41
CA HIS A 14 3.38 3.08 -15.65
C HIS A 14 4.47 2.41 -14.82
N SER A 15 5.63 3.07 -14.72
CA SER A 15 6.65 2.76 -13.74
C SER A 15 6.20 3.18 -12.33
N PHE A 16 6.92 2.76 -11.29
CA PHE A 16 6.54 3.07 -9.91
C PHE A 16 6.39 4.59 -9.69
N PHE A 17 7.38 5.40 -10.05
CA PHE A 17 7.37 6.86 -9.85
C PHE A 17 6.39 7.63 -10.73
N GLU A 18 5.76 6.98 -11.72
CA GLU A 18 4.70 7.56 -12.55
C GLU A 18 3.30 7.07 -12.12
N SER A 19 3.23 6.15 -11.15
CA SER A 19 1.99 5.45 -10.78
C SER A 19 1.13 6.20 -9.78
N HIS A 20 -0.17 5.86 -9.72
CA HIS A 20 -1.02 6.30 -8.62
C HIS A 20 -0.57 5.77 -7.25
N CYS A 21 0.13 4.63 -7.21
CA CYS A 21 0.66 4.10 -5.95
C CYS A 21 1.69 5.08 -5.36
N TRP A 22 2.64 5.52 -6.17
CA TRP A 22 3.62 6.53 -5.76
C TRP A 22 2.98 7.86 -5.40
N ALA A 23 2.04 8.36 -6.23
CA ALA A 23 1.34 9.61 -5.95
C ALA A 23 0.63 9.63 -4.59
N LYS A 24 0.21 8.46 -4.07
CA LYS A 24 -0.40 8.31 -2.73
C LYS A 24 0.61 8.09 -1.61
N LEU A 25 1.82 7.64 -1.93
CA LEU A 25 2.87 7.35 -0.95
C LEU A 25 3.86 8.49 -0.77
N LYS A 26 4.14 9.27 -1.83
CA LYS A 26 5.15 10.33 -1.85
C LYS A 26 5.04 11.26 -0.65
N THR A 27 3.84 11.76 -0.36
CA THR A 27 3.61 12.64 0.78
C THR A 27 2.34 12.20 1.51
N ILE A 28 2.45 11.91 2.80
CA ILE A 28 1.37 11.30 3.57
C ILE A 28 1.37 11.76 5.02
N VAL A 29 0.16 11.93 5.57
CA VAL A 29 -0.07 12.17 7.00
C VAL A 29 -0.71 10.92 7.61
N PHE A 30 -0.08 10.39 8.65
CA PHE A 30 -0.55 9.26 9.44
C PHE A 30 -1.17 9.75 10.75
N CYS A 31 -2.44 9.42 10.97
CA CYS A 31 -3.14 9.63 12.23
C CYS A 31 -3.33 8.28 12.92
N ALA A 32 -2.47 7.97 13.90
CA ALA A 32 -2.63 6.78 14.73
C ALA A 32 -3.77 6.99 15.72
N VAL A 33 -4.80 6.16 15.63
CA VAL A 33 -5.95 6.19 16.54
C VAL A 33 -5.99 4.91 17.37
N GLU A 34 -6.42 5.04 18.62
CA GLU A 34 -6.66 3.90 19.51
C GLU A 34 -7.80 3.04 18.98
N TRP A 35 -7.65 1.72 19.03
CA TRP A 35 -8.69 0.79 18.64
C TRP A 35 -9.47 0.30 19.85
N ASN A 36 -10.68 0.83 20.03
CA ASN A 36 -11.57 0.53 21.16
C ASN A 36 -12.67 -0.50 20.80
N GLY A 37 -12.52 -1.23 19.69
CA GLY A 37 -13.50 -2.20 19.21
C GLY A 37 -14.43 -1.66 18.13
N ILE A 38 -15.27 -2.56 17.60
CA ILE A 38 -16.21 -2.26 16.52
C ILE A 38 -17.33 -1.36 17.08
N ASN A 39 -17.69 -0.31 16.34
CA ASN A 39 -18.73 0.66 16.72
C ASN A 39 -18.48 1.36 18.07
N SER A 40 -17.21 1.53 18.47
CA SER A 40 -16.90 2.34 19.64
C SER A 40 -17.38 3.79 19.44
N GLU A 41 -18.02 4.35 20.47
CA GLU A 41 -18.51 5.74 20.47
C GLU A 41 -17.39 6.76 20.70
N GLU A 42 -16.19 6.30 21.08
CA GLU A 42 -15.03 7.13 21.34
C GLU A 42 -13.80 6.67 20.54
N ALA A 43 -13.03 7.64 20.06
CA ALA A 43 -11.75 7.41 19.40
C ALA A 43 -10.73 8.41 19.91
N LYS A 44 -9.54 7.92 20.29
CA LYS A 44 -8.44 8.75 20.76
C LYS A 44 -7.34 8.83 19.70
N LEU A 45 -6.99 10.05 19.28
CA LEU A 45 -5.81 10.30 18.47
C LEU A 45 -4.56 10.16 19.34
N LEU A 46 -3.72 9.18 19.02
CA LEU A 46 -2.51 8.87 19.77
C LEU A 46 -1.30 9.63 19.24
N LYS A 47 -1.15 9.70 17.91
CA LYS A 47 -0.02 10.34 17.26
C LYS A 47 -0.37 10.81 15.85
N VAL A 48 0.19 11.95 15.45
CA VAL A 48 0.22 12.39 14.06
C VAL A 48 1.67 12.38 13.59
N ALA A 49 1.89 11.81 12.41
CA ALA A 49 3.18 11.78 11.74
C ALA A 49 3.00 12.23 10.29
N SER A 50 3.96 12.97 9.75
CA SER A 50 4.01 13.32 8.34
C SER A 50 5.28 12.75 7.72
N LEU A 51 5.17 12.26 6.50
CA LEU A 51 6.30 11.84 5.69
C LEU A 51 6.24 12.53 4.34
N ASP A 52 7.41 12.93 3.86
CA ASP A 52 7.65 13.42 2.52
C ASP A 52 8.87 12.66 1.97
N PHE A 53 8.60 11.65 1.15
CA PHE A 53 9.60 10.76 0.62
C PHE A 53 10.23 11.33 -0.65
N ALA A 54 11.55 11.19 -0.75
CA ALA A 54 12.32 11.38 -1.96
C ALA A 54 12.41 10.08 -2.77
N GLU A 55 12.69 10.19 -4.08
CA GLU A 55 12.77 9.02 -4.96
C GLU A 55 14.02 8.14 -4.69
N ASP A 56 15.03 8.70 -4.01
CA ASP A 56 16.28 8.06 -3.63
C ASP A 56 16.29 7.50 -2.21
N ASP A 57 15.18 7.63 -1.46
CA ASP A 57 15.04 6.99 -0.16
C ASP A 57 15.13 5.45 -0.27
N GLU A 58 15.97 4.83 0.56
CA GLU A 58 16.20 3.37 0.53
C GLU A 58 14.89 2.59 0.68
N LEU A 59 14.02 3.00 1.62
CA LEU A 59 12.71 2.36 1.83
C LEU A 59 11.82 2.48 0.59
N ILE A 60 11.88 3.60 -0.13
CA ILE A 60 11.12 3.81 -1.37
C ILE A 60 11.63 2.91 -2.48
N LYS A 61 12.96 2.73 -2.61
CA LYS A 61 13.53 1.78 -3.57
C LYS A 61 13.12 0.34 -3.28
N GLU A 62 12.97 -0.04 -2.01
CA GLU A 62 12.42 -1.36 -1.66
C GLU A 62 10.93 -1.49 -1.99
N ILE A 63 10.13 -0.41 -1.86
CA ILE A 63 8.71 -0.40 -2.26
C ILE A 63 8.55 -0.43 -3.78
N GLU A 64 9.43 0.26 -4.52
CA GLU A 64 9.53 0.18 -5.98
C GLU A 64 9.74 -1.27 -6.43
N ALA A 65 10.66 -1.99 -5.79
CA ALA A 65 10.91 -3.40 -6.10
C ALA A 65 9.67 -4.30 -5.89
N ASP A 66 8.87 -4.04 -4.86
CA ASP A 66 7.59 -4.74 -4.67
C ASP A 66 6.55 -4.39 -5.75
N TYR A 67 6.46 -3.11 -6.11
CA TYR A 67 5.57 -2.64 -7.17
C TYR A 67 5.92 -3.35 -8.48
N ASP A 68 7.20 -3.38 -8.84
CA ASP A 68 7.69 -4.02 -10.05
C ASP A 68 7.51 -5.53 -10.02
N PHE A 69 7.70 -6.18 -8.86
CA PHE A 69 7.37 -7.59 -8.69
C PHE A 69 5.89 -7.86 -9.01
N ILE A 70 4.98 -7.07 -8.43
CA ILE A 70 3.53 -7.20 -8.64
C ILE A 70 3.15 -6.91 -10.10
N ARG A 71 3.72 -5.84 -10.68
CA ARG A 71 3.54 -5.46 -12.08
C ARG A 71 3.99 -6.56 -13.04
N ASN A 72 5.18 -7.10 -12.83
CA ASN A 72 5.73 -8.18 -13.64
C ASN A 72 4.90 -9.46 -13.54
N LYS A 73 4.40 -9.78 -12.33
CA LYS A 73 3.50 -10.91 -12.13
C LYS A 73 2.18 -10.72 -12.88
N LEU A 74 1.60 -9.52 -12.83
CA LEU A 74 0.41 -9.17 -13.61
C LEU A 74 0.64 -9.39 -15.11
N ILE A 75 1.75 -8.86 -15.65
CA ILE A 75 2.07 -8.95 -17.08
C ILE A 75 2.24 -10.41 -17.52
N LYS A 76 2.94 -11.22 -16.72
CA LYS A 76 3.31 -12.60 -17.10
C LYS A 76 2.21 -13.63 -16.81
N GLN A 77 1.45 -13.45 -15.73
CA GLN A 77 0.54 -14.46 -15.19
C GLN A 77 -0.92 -14.01 -15.14
N GLY A 78 -1.19 -12.72 -15.44
CA GLY A 78 -2.52 -12.14 -15.42
C GLY A 78 -3.00 -11.72 -14.03
N PHE A 79 -4.07 -10.93 -14.01
CA PHE A 79 -4.56 -10.25 -12.81
C PHE A 79 -5.01 -11.21 -11.70
N LYS A 80 -5.54 -12.38 -12.06
CA LYS A 80 -5.99 -13.38 -11.08
C LYS A 80 -4.85 -14.02 -10.30
N ALA A 81 -3.61 -13.96 -10.80
CA ALA A 81 -2.43 -14.48 -10.11
C ALA A 81 -1.96 -13.57 -8.96
N LEU A 82 -2.44 -12.33 -8.89
CA LEU A 82 -2.11 -11.39 -7.82
C LEU A 82 -2.74 -11.82 -6.49
N THR A 83 -1.94 -11.78 -5.42
CA THR A 83 -2.31 -12.27 -4.10
C THR A 83 -1.67 -11.46 -2.98
N GLY A 84 -2.25 -11.54 -1.78
CA GLY A 84 -1.69 -10.90 -0.58
C GLY A 84 -0.35 -11.47 -0.11
N LYS A 85 0.16 -12.51 -0.77
CA LYS A 85 1.55 -12.99 -0.56
C LYS A 85 2.58 -12.18 -1.33
N ASP A 86 2.15 -11.36 -2.29
CA ASP A 86 3.06 -10.58 -3.12
C ASP A 86 3.67 -9.41 -2.33
N GLY A 87 4.96 -9.15 -2.57
CA GLY A 87 5.74 -8.04 -2.00
C GLY A 87 6.05 -8.12 -0.49
N LYS A 88 7.12 -7.43 -0.07
CA LYS A 88 7.67 -7.36 1.30
C LYS A 88 7.05 -6.24 2.14
N TRP A 89 6.77 -5.09 1.54
CA TRP A 89 6.25 -3.85 2.12
C TRP A 89 4.85 -3.53 1.61
N ILE A 90 4.61 -3.64 0.31
CA ILE A 90 3.28 -3.50 -0.29
C ILE A 90 2.81 -4.83 -0.89
N GLN A 91 1.50 -5.05 -0.90
CA GLN A 91 0.89 -6.31 -1.34
C GLN A 91 -0.40 -6.08 -2.13
N ALA A 92 -0.74 -7.00 -3.03
CA ALA A 92 -1.96 -6.98 -3.82
C ALA A 92 -3.08 -7.83 -3.17
N ARG A 93 -3.88 -7.23 -2.27
CA ARG A 93 -4.98 -7.96 -1.60
C ARG A 93 -6.32 -7.73 -2.27
N THR A 94 -7.23 -8.70 -2.13
CA THR A 94 -8.64 -8.56 -2.51
C THR A 94 -9.28 -7.38 -1.76
N LYS A 95 -9.99 -6.52 -2.48
CA LYS A 95 -10.84 -5.48 -1.89
C LYS A 95 -12.32 -5.86 -2.05
N GLY A 96 -13.12 -5.68 -1.00
CA GLY A 96 -14.56 -5.98 -1.01
C GLY A 96 -14.98 -7.01 0.04
N PRO A 97 -16.29 -7.25 0.19
CA PRO A 97 -16.87 -8.05 1.29
C PRO A 97 -16.60 -9.56 1.22
N GLY A 98 -15.79 -10.04 0.28
CA GLY A 98 -15.76 -11.46 -0.10
C GLY A 98 -16.87 -11.78 -1.12
N HIS A 99 -17.07 -13.06 -1.45
CA HIS A 99 -18.15 -13.54 -2.36
C HIS A 99 -18.02 -13.14 -3.85
N GLY A 100 -16.87 -13.39 -4.47
CA GLY A 100 -16.70 -13.21 -5.92
C GLY A 100 -16.09 -11.88 -6.35
N SER A 101 -15.79 -10.97 -5.42
CA SER A 101 -14.99 -9.78 -5.73
C SER A 101 -13.59 -10.20 -6.22
N ILE A 102 -13.30 -9.86 -7.47
CA ILE A 102 -11.99 -10.06 -8.10
C ILE A 102 -11.09 -8.83 -7.96
N SER A 103 -11.62 -7.70 -7.50
CA SER A 103 -10.86 -6.45 -7.41
C SER A 103 -9.70 -6.56 -6.41
N ARG A 104 -8.62 -5.86 -6.71
CA ARG A 104 -7.39 -5.84 -5.89
C ARG A 104 -7.03 -4.39 -5.56
N ALA A 105 -6.37 -4.20 -4.44
CA ALA A 105 -5.75 -2.93 -4.07
C ALA A 105 -4.33 -3.18 -3.57
N PHE A 106 -3.49 -2.16 -3.73
CA PHE A 106 -2.22 -2.09 -3.00
C PHE A 106 -2.51 -1.82 -1.53
N TYR A 107 -1.93 -2.65 -0.67
CA TYR A 107 -1.95 -2.45 0.77
C TYR A 107 -0.52 -2.36 1.29
N ALA A 108 -0.25 -1.35 2.11
CA ALA A 108 0.91 -1.36 3.00
C ALA A 108 0.73 -2.48 4.03
N ARG A 109 1.74 -3.34 4.16
CA ARG A 109 1.85 -4.31 5.26
C ARG A 109 2.03 -3.59 6.59
N THR A 110 1.68 -4.27 7.68
CA THR A 110 1.86 -3.75 9.04
C THR A 110 3.32 -3.42 9.34
N THR A 111 4.26 -4.17 8.76
CA THR A 111 5.70 -3.89 8.84
C THR A 111 6.07 -2.55 8.22
N LEU A 112 5.51 -2.21 7.05
CA LEU A 112 5.72 -0.89 6.44
C LEU A 112 5.16 0.23 7.32
N VAL A 113 3.93 0.07 7.82
CA VAL A 113 3.30 1.06 8.69
C VAL A 113 4.12 1.27 9.97
N LYS A 114 4.61 0.18 10.58
CA LYS A 114 5.50 0.26 11.74
C LYS A 114 6.79 1.02 11.42
N LYS A 115 7.45 0.68 10.30
CA LYS A 115 8.69 1.34 9.87
C LYS A 115 8.49 2.84 9.61
N ILE A 116 7.35 3.23 9.05
CA ILE A 116 6.98 4.63 8.85
C ILE A 116 6.88 5.38 10.19
N PHE A 117 6.20 4.80 11.18
CA PHE A 117 6.13 5.42 12.50
C PHE A 117 7.50 5.50 13.19
N GLU A 118 8.40 4.55 12.95
CA GLU A 118 9.79 4.61 13.45
C GLU A 118 10.59 5.75 12.82
N ILE A 119 10.40 6.02 11.52
CA ILE A 119 11.10 7.09 10.79
C ILE A 119 10.55 8.47 11.15
N ALA A 120 9.23 8.58 11.33
CA ALA A 120 8.56 9.85 11.63
C ALA A 120 8.51 10.20 13.14
N SER A 121 9.23 9.45 13.98
CA SER A 121 9.36 9.71 15.42
C SER A 121 10.62 10.50 15.72
#